data_AF-A0A821NL34-F1
#
_entry.id   AF-A0A821NL34-F1
#
_cell.length_a   1.000
_cell.length_b   1.000
_cell.length_c   1.000
_cell.angle_alpha   90.00
_cell.angle_beta   90.00
_cell.angle_gamma   90.00
#
_symmetry.space_group_name_H-M   'P 1'
#
loop_
_entity.id
_entity.type
_entity.pdbx_description
1 polymer ?
#
loop_
_entity_poly.entity_id
_entity_poly.type
_entity_poly.pdbx_seq_one_letter_code
_entity_poly.pdbx_strand_id
1 'polypeptide(L)'
;MLSEAEYYTALQNVNNIPCNIHGHHRQNYKQSLNKQIQEYEYNLKYEKFEPLPHIPYFINKTTTAPTLHQLIQAATSSSESII
;
A
#
# COMPACT_ATOMS: atom_id res chain seq x y z
N MET A 1 -7.48 -11.62 -8.35
CA MET A 1 -7.06 -12.06 -7.00
C MET A 1 -7.38 -13.54 -6.89
N LEU A 2 -6.44 -14.34 -6.38
CA LEU A 2 -6.69 -15.76 -6.09
C LEU A 2 -7.78 -15.89 -5.03
N SER A 3 -8.58 -16.95 -5.13
CA SER A 3 -9.36 -17.47 -4.02
C SER A 3 -8.49 -18.31 -3.08
N GLU A 4 -9.00 -18.57 -1.87
CA GLU A 4 -8.30 -19.37 -0.87
C GLU A 4 -7.97 -20.80 -1.36
N ALA A 5 -8.90 -21.44 -2.09
CA ALA A 5 -8.66 -22.75 -2.68
C ALA A 5 -7.55 -22.72 -3.77
N GLU A 6 -7.52 -21.66 -4.58
CA GLU A 6 -6.48 -21.48 -5.60
C GLU A 6 -5.12 -21.18 -4.97
N TYR A 7 -5.07 -20.48 -3.82
CA TYR A 7 -3.85 -20.25 -3.06
C TYR A 7 -3.21 -21.56 -2.58
N TYR A 8 -3.98 -22.44 -1.94
CA TYR A 8 -3.46 -23.73 -1.48
C TYR A 8 -2.99 -24.62 -2.65
N THR A 9 -3.71 -24.56 -3.76
CA THR A 9 -3.34 -25.28 -4.99
C THR A 9 -2.03 -24.73 -5.57
N ALA A 10 -1.85 -23.40 -5.61
CA ALA A 10 -0.62 -22.76 -6.06
C ALA A 10 0.58 -23.11 -5.17
N LEU A 11 0.41 -23.10 -3.84
CA LEU A 11 1.42 -23.53 -2.87
C LEU A 11 1.88 -24.98 -3.12
N GLN A 12 0.92 -25.88 -3.33
CA GLN A 12 1.20 -27.28 -3.64
C GLN A 12 1.99 -27.42 -4.94
N ASN A 13 1.63 -26.64 -5.97
CA ASN A 13 2.29 -26.66 -7.29
C ASN A 13 3.70 -26.03 -7.27
N VAL A 14 3.98 -25.06 -6.40
CA VAL A 14 5.34 -24.51 -6.21
C VAL A 14 6.26 -25.56 -5.58
N ASN A 15 5.75 -26.31 -4.60
CA ASN A 15 6.51 -27.34 -3.90
C ASN A 15 6.71 -28.58 -4.79
N ASN A 16 5.71 -28.93 -5.60
CA ASN A 16 5.72 -30.08 -6.49
C ASN A 16 5.48 -29.66 -7.94
N ILE A 17 6.45 -28.93 -8.52
CA ILE A 17 6.34 -28.49 -9.92
C ILE A 17 6.22 -29.72 -10.82
N PRO A 18 5.18 -29.81 -11.68
CA PRO A 18 4.98 -30.95 -12.56
C PRO A 18 6.24 -31.25 -13.37
N CYS A 19 6.64 -32.53 -13.40
CA CYS A 19 7.82 -32.97 -14.15
C CYS A 19 7.70 -32.74 -15.66
N ASN A 20 6.50 -32.45 -16.18
CA ASN A 20 6.27 -32.16 -17.59
C ASN A 20 6.80 -30.79 -18.05
N ILE A 21 7.18 -29.89 -17.11
CA ILE A 21 7.71 -28.57 -17.44
C ILE A 21 9.24 -28.61 -17.35
N HIS A 22 9.92 -28.35 -18.47
CA HIS A 22 11.38 -28.50 -18.56
C HIS A 22 12.11 -27.15 -18.58
N GLY A 23 13.33 -27.13 -18.05
CA GLY A 23 14.29 -26.01 -18.17
C GLY A 23 13.74 -24.64 -17.79
N HIS A 24 13.83 -23.68 -18.72
CA HIS A 24 13.45 -22.28 -18.56
C HIS A 24 11.94 -22.08 -18.26
N HIS A 25 11.07 -22.90 -18.87
CA HIS A 25 9.63 -22.83 -18.62
C HIS A 25 9.28 -23.19 -17.17
N ARG A 26 10.05 -24.11 -16.57
CA ARG A 26 9.87 -24.52 -15.17
C ARG A 26 10.18 -23.37 -14.22
N GLN A 27 11.26 -22.64 -14.48
CA GLN A 27 11.66 -21.47 -13.69
C GLN A 27 10.64 -20.34 -13.81
N ASN A 28 10.18 -20.03 -15.03
CA ASN A 28 9.17 -18.99 -15.24
C ASN A 28 7.83 -19.35 -14.59
N TYR A 29 7.41 -20.61 -14.69
CA TYR A 29 6.19 -21.08 -14.04
C TYR A 29 6.30 -20.97 -12.51
N LYS A 30 7.44 -21.38 -11.93
CA LYS A 30 7.71 -21.22 -10.50
C LYS A 30 7.68 -19.76 -10.07
N GLN A 31 8.32 -18.87 -10.83
CA GLN A 31 8.31 -17.43 -10.55
C GLN A 31 6.90 -16.84 -10.60
N SER A 32 6.11 -17.25 -11.60
CA SER A 32 4.70 -16.82 -11.74
C SER A 32 3.88 -17.24 -10.52
N LEU A 33 3.96 -18.51 -10.11
CA LEU A 33 3.24 -19.00 -8.93
C LEU A 33 3.68 -18.29 -7.64
N ASN A 34 4.99 -18.10 -7.45
CA ASN A 34 5.50 -17.37 -6.29
C ASN A 34 4.98 -15.92 -6.24
N LYS A 35 4.91 -15.25 -7.39
CA LYS A 35 4.35 -13.89 -7.47
C LYS A 35 2.87 -13.88 -7.05
N GLN A 36 2.09 -14.85 -7.51
CA GLN A 36 0.66 -14.93 -7.16
C GLN A 36 0.45 -15.22 -5.66
N ILE A 37 1.25 -16.10 -5.08
CA ILE A 37 1.25 -16.41 -3.63
C ILE A 37 1.59 -15.16 -2.83
N GLN A 38 2.66 -14.44 -3.20
CA GLN A 38 3.08 -13.22 -2.52
C GLN A 38 2.01 -12.12 -2.60
N GLU A 39 1.37 -11.96 -3.75
CA GLU A 39 0.28 -10.99 -3.91
C GLU A 39 -0.91 -11.35 -3.00
N TYR A 40 -1.29 -12.62 -2.92
CA TYR A 40 -2.35 -13.08 -2.03
C TYR A 40 -2.00 -12.85 -0.55
N GLU A 41 -0.78 -13.19 -0.12
CA GLU A 41 -0.29 -12.96 1.25
C GLU A 41 -0.26 -11.47 1.61
N TYR A 42 0.15 -10.63 0.66
CA TYR A 42 0.10 -9.18 0.82
C TYR A 42 -1.33 -8.69 1.04
N ASN A 43 -2.28 -9.18 0.25
CA ASN A 43 -3.69 -8.80 0.37
C ASN A 43 -4.36 -9.31 1.66
N LEU A 44 -3.89 -10.42 2.24
CA LEU A 44 -4.33 -10.89 3.55
C LEU A 44 -3.76 -10.04 4.69
N LYS A 45 -2.49 -9.62 4.56
CA LYS A 45 -1.77 -8.91 5.62
C LYS A 45 -2.11 -7.42 5.67
N TYR A 46 -2.37 -6.82 4.52
CA TYR A 46 -2.62 -5.40 4.38
C TYR A 46 -4.06 -5.19 3.94
N GLU A 47 -4.81 -4.46 4.75
CA GLU A 47 -6.11 -3.96 4.37
C GLU A 47 -5.96 -3.09 3.11
N LYS A 48 -6.91 -3.20 2.17
CA LYS A 48 -6.89 -2.38 0.96
C LYS A 48 -6.83 -0.91 1.39
N PHE A 49 -5.77 -0.23 1.01
CA PHE A 49 -5.67 1.21 1.22
C PHE A 49 -6.84 1.87 0.51
N GLU A 50 -7.82 2.34 1.29
CA GLU A 50 -8.84 3.24 0.76
C GLU A 50 -8.15 4.57 0.47
N PRO A 51 -8.32 5.16 -0.73
CA PRO A 51 -7.78 6.48 -0.99
C PRO A 51 -8.34 7.41 0.08
N LEU A 52 -7.44 8.09 0.81
CA LEU A 52 -7.82 9.13 1.75
C LEU A 52 -8.84 10.02 1.06
N PRO A 53 -9.99 10.32 1.70
CA PRO A 53 -10.99 11.18 1.11
C PRO A 53 -10.30 12.45 0.65
N HIS A 54 -10.60 12.92 -0.56
CA HIS A 54 -10.08 14.18 -1.03
C HIS A 54 -10.51 15.25 -0.03
N ILE A 55 -9.60 15.67 0.84
CA ILE A 55 -9.77 16.82 1.69
C ILE A 55 -9.45 17.98 0.75
N PRO A 56 -10.45 18.72 0.22
CA PRO A 56 -10.14 19.96 -0.45
C PRO A 56 -9.41 20.80 0.59
N TYR A 57 -8.14 21.09 0.33
CA TYR A 57 -7.45 22.10 1.10
C TYR A 57 -8.35 23.34 1.05
N PHE A 58 -8.90 23.75 2.19
CA PHE A 58 -9.43 25.09 2.37
C PHE A 58 -8.24 26.05 2.36
N ILE A 59 -7.54 26.15 1.22
CA ILE A 59 -6.84 27.37 0.87
C ILE A 59 -7.96 28.32 0.49
N ASN A 60 -8.55 28.91 1.52
CA ASN A 60 -9.32 30.12 1.38
C ASN A 60 -8.49 31.03 0.47
N LYS A 61 -9.03 31.42 -0.69
CA LYS A 61 -8.36 32.32 -1.65
C LYS A 61 -7.97 33.68 -1.04
N THR A 62 -8.21 33.86 0.25
CA THR A 62 -7.93 35.03 1.09
C THR A 62 -6.72 34.86 2.01
N THR A 63 -6.01 33.71 2.04
CA THR A 63 -4.71 33.63 2.71
C THR A 63 -3.65 34.39 1.94
N THR A 64 -3.73 35.71 2.06
CA THR A 64 -2.65 36.64 1.73
C THR A 64 -1.48 36.39 2.70
N ALA A 65 -0.25 36.69 2.28
CA ALA A 65 0.94 36.62 3.11
C ALA A 65 0.77 37.14 4.56
N PRO A 66 0.03 38.25 4.81
CA PRO A 66 -0.23 38.69 6.18
C PRO A 66 -1.03 37.70 7.04
N THR A 67 -2.04 37.02 6.49
CA THR A 67 -2.82 35.98 7.19
C THR A 67 -1.94 34.79 7.59
N LEU A 68 -1.00 34.43 6.71
CA LEU A 68 -0.05 33.34 6.96
C LEU A 68 0.95 33.75 8.05
N HIS A 69 1.41 34.99 8.03
CA HIS A 69 2.23 35.57 9.10
C HIS A 69 1.50 35.60 10.46
N GLN A 70 0.22 35.97 10.48
CA GLN A 70 -0.59 35.98 11.69
C GLN A 70 -0.80 34.57 12.25
N LEU A 71 -1.02 33.58 11.40
CA LEU A 71 -1.14 32.17 11.81
C LEU A 71 0.17 31.64 12.37
N ILE A 72 1.30 31.92 11.73
CA ILE A 72 2.62 31.54 12.24
C ILE A 72 2.88 32.21 13.58
N GLN A 73 2.61 33.52 13.71
CA GLN A 73 2.82 34.28 14.93
C GLN A 73 1.93 33.79 16.09
N ALA A 74 0.68 33.43 15.82
CA ALA A 74 -0.24 32.83 16.79
C ALA A 74 0.22 31.45 17.24
N ALA A 75 0.68 30.60 16.30
CA ALA A 75 1.22 29.29 16.63
C ALA A 75 2.49 29.39 17.47
N THR A 76 3.39 30.33 17.16
CA THR A 76 4.62 30.54 17.94
C THR A 76 4.36 31.16 19.32
N SER A 77 3.35 32.01 19.45
CA SER A 77 2.99 32.61 20.75
C SER A 77 2.20 31.67 21.67
N SER A 78 1.48 30.68 21.10
CA SER A 78 0.84 29.62 21.90
C SER A 78 1.83 28.68 22.60
N SER A 79 3.08 28.66 22.17
CA SER A 79 4.15 27.83 22.74
C SER A 79 4.81 28.43 23.99
N GLU A 80 4.51 29.69 24.35
CA GLU A 80 5.09 30.37 25.53
C GLU A 80 4.17 30.38 26.76
N SER A 81 2.97 29.76 26.71
CA SER A 81 2.01 29.76 27.83
C SER A 81 2.00 28.49 28.70
N ILE A 82 3.11 27.72 28.68
CA ILE A 82 3.36 26.67 29.68
C ILE A 82 4.70 26.99 30.36
N ILE A 83 4.65 27.82 31.40
CA ILE A 83 5.39 27.78 32.68
C ILE A 83 4.69 28.77 33.62
#